data_AF-A0A953RE88-F1
#
_entry.id   AF-A0A953RE88-F1
#
_cell.length_a   1.000
_cell.length_b   1.000
_cell.length_c   1.000
_cell.angle_alpha   90.00
_cell.angle_beta   90.00
_cell.angle_gamma   90.00
#
_symmetry.space_group_name_H-M   'P 1'
#
loop_
_entity.id
_entity.type
_entity.pdbx_description
1 polymer ?
#
loop_
_entity_poly.entity_id
_entity_poly.type
_entity_poly.pdbx_seq_one_letter_code
_entity_poly.pdbx_strand_id
1 'polypeptide(L)'
;MAFQPWDQSPLWKQIQERTAEGDAERLLLQRAMPEIERVLRSGGTSPKDFTLHDEGHSFRVARRMVEIIPPETLAGLSAAELALLLLSAYLHDIGMTPEWGKVAAIRNYLMSEPTDGFPEDELDRLRQWLAEREGVDFAPPVSLHRMEELATYYCRARHNDWSAQWIREHMPTYRQAIYPGWMEDLILICQSHHFGYEELAQPRFDPRDRGAHGVIHRRYLAAALRVADVLENDPERTPEVILHHRSITRSSEPYWLKDSLLNATIEGRQLTVSAYPTSALLHKAIEETVDQIESEFVVCHRLDREHPFADHPVTGKPTLPHRWSLDPFVIRKVQPEGGRYEYIEGAFRPSTGKLLDLLTGRQLYLSYLAGVRELLQNAFDAVKEQIARTQLLHNKADAGYRLLLARQNEVTLRLEVSAGRCRLICRDTGVGMSKPIIKDYLLVSGEWRNPDLVELQLKCKAAGIPFERVGQFGIGVPSYFMLGDHVTFRTRRSAE
;
A
#
# COMPACT_ATOMS: atom_id res chain seq x y z
N MET A 1 -27.60 11.26 3.45
CA MET A 1 -27.75 12.64 2.91
C MET A 1 -28.30 12.54 1.49
N ALA A 2 -29.04 13.54 1.00
CA ALA A 2 -29.43 13.59 -0.40
C ALA A 2 -28.18 13.72 -1.30
N PHE A 3 -28.21 13.11 -2.49
CA PHE A 3 -27.13 13.22 -3.47
C PHE A 3 -26.82 14.68 -3.79
N GLN A 4 -25.53 15.05 -3.77
CA GLN A 4 -25.05 16.38 -4.14
C GLN A 4 -24.12 16.25 -5.36
N PRO A 5 -24.43 16.91 -6.49
CA PRO A 5 -23.57 16.91 -7.66
C PRO A 5 -22.28 17.72 -7.43
N TRP A 6 -21.25 17.40 -8.20
CA TRP A 6 -19.91 17.98 -8.14
C TRP A 6 -19.87 19.51 -8.25
N ASP A 7 -20.81 20.09 -8.98
CA ASP A 7 -20.95 21.54 -9.18
C ASP A 7 -21.49 22.27 -7.94
N GLN A 8 -21.89 21.53 -6.90
CA GLN A 8 -22.16 22.09 -5.57
C GLN A 8 -20.95 22.03 -4.64
N SER A 9 -19.84 21.41 -5.07
CA SER A 9 -18.66 21.25 -4.22
C SER A 9 -18.04 22.61 -3.87
N PRO A 10 -17.50 22.77 -2.66
CA PRO A 10 -16.81 24.01 -2.28
C PRO A 10 -15.57 24.29 -3.16
N LEU A 11 -14.87 23.25 -3.62
CA LEU A 11 -13.75 23.40 -4.56
C LEU A 11 -14.21 24.00 -5.89
N TRP A 12 -15.34 23.55 -6.43
CA TRP A 12 -15.88 24.13 -7.66
C TRP A 12 -16.21 25.62 -7.51
N LYS A 13 -16.80 26.02 -6.38
CA LYS A 13 -17.06 27.45 -6.11
C LYS A 13 -15.77 28.27 -6.12
N GLN A 14 -14.71 27.76 -5.49
CA GLN A 14 -13.38 28.41 -5.50
C GLN A 14 -12.81 28.54 -6.92
N ILE A 15 -13.04 27.54 -7.79
CA ILE A 15 -12.62 27.61 -9.20
C ILE A 15 -13.44 28.66 -9.95
N GLN A 16 -14.76 28.70 -9.77
CA GLN A 16 -15.64 29.68 -10.43
C GLN A 16 -15.30 31.12 -10.05
N GLU A 17 -14.90 31.37 -8.81
CA GLU A 17 -14.48 32.70 -8.33
C GLU A 17 -13.15 33.16 -8.95
N ARG A 18 -12.30 32.23 -9.40
CA ARG A 18 -10.94 32.48 -9.88
C ARG A 18 -10.76 32.32 -11.38
N THR A 19 -11.79 31.86 -12.10
CA THR A 19 -11.72 31.55 -13.54
C THR A 19 -12.92 32.08 -14.32
N ALA A 20 -12.66 32.48 -15.56
CA ALA A 20 -13.69 32.80 -16.55
C ALA A 20 -14.23 31.52 -17.22
N GLU A 21 -15.39 31.62 -17.87
CA GLU A 21 -16.00 30.48 -18.59
C GLU A 21 -15.13 29.90 -19.72
N GLY A 22 -14.21 30.69 -20.27
CA GLY A 22 -13.29 30.26 -21.32
C GLY A 22 -12.00 29.59 -20.82
N ASP A 23 -11.75 29.57 -19.51
CA ASP A 23 -10.51 29.03 -18.95
C ASP A 23 -10.50 27.50 -19.03
N ALA A 24 -9.31 26.93 -19.25
CA ALA A 24 -9.14 25.52 -19.56
C ALA A 24 -9.61 24.61 -18.41
N GLU A 25 -9.34 24.99 -17.17
CA GLU A 25 -9.78 24.33 -15.93
C GLU A 25 -11.29 24.15 -15.91
N ARG A 26 -12.01 25.26 -16.15
CA ARG A 26 -13.47 25.32 -16.05
C ARG A 26 -14.13 24.52 -17.17
N LEU A 27 -13.64 24.69 -18.41
CA LEU A 27 -14.13 23.96 -19.58
C LEU A 27 -13.89 22.44 -19.45
N LEU A 28 -12.72 22.03 -18.97
CA LEU A 28 -12.40 20.62 -18.74
C LEU A 28 -13.36 20.01 -17.72
N LEU A 29 -13.50 20.64 -16.55
CA LEU A 29 -14.35 20.14 -15.47
C LEU A 29 -15.82 20.02 -15.91
N GLN A 30 -16.37 21.04 -16.57
CA GLN A 30 -17.75 21.00 -17.08
C GLN A 30 -18.02 19.87 -18.07
N ARG A 31 -16.99 19.43 -18.82
CA ARG A 31 -17.12 18.35 -19.80
C ARG A 31 -16.84 16.97 -19.21
N ALA A 32 -15.85 16.88 -18.33
CA ALA A 32 -15.38 15.61 -17.78
C ALA A 32 -16.20 15.14 -16.58
N MET A 33 -16.52 16.04 -15.64
CA MET A 33 -17.16 15.67 -14.37
C MET A 33 -18.52 14.98 -14.52
N PRO A 34 -19.42 15.36 -15.46
CA PRO A 34 -20.68 14.64 -15.64
C PRO A 34 -20.51 13.19 -16.09
N GLU A 35 -19.47 12.88 -16.86
CA GLU A 35 -19.13 11.51 -17.25
C GLU A 35 -18.49 10.75 -16.08
N ILE A 36 -17.56 11.39 -15.36
CA ILE A 36 -16.91 10.82 -14.17
C ILE A 36 -17.94 10.44 -13.11
N GLU A 37 -18.86 11.35 -12.75
CA GLU A 37 -19.96 11.04 -11.82
C GLU A 37 -20.85 9.92 -12.33
N ARG A 38 -21.10 9.86 -13.65
CA ARG A 38 -21.91 8.78 -14.22
C ARG A 38 -21.20 7.44 -14.08
N VAL A 39 -19.89 7.37 -14.29
CA VAL A 39 -19.11 6.15 -14.10
C VAL A 39 -19.16 5.72 -12.65
N LEU A 40 -18.89 6.63 -11.70
CA LEU A 40 -18.96 6.33 -10.25
C LEU A 40 -20.36 5.88 -9.82
N ARG A 41 -21.42 6.49 -10.37
CA ARG A 41 -22.82 6.11 -10.10
C ARG A 41 -23.20 4.77 -10.71
N SER A 42 -22.77 4.54 -11.95
CA SER A 42 -23.10 3.34 -12.74
C SER A 42 -22.23 2.15 -12.37
N GLY A 43 -21.15 2.40 -11.62
CA GLY A 43 -20.33 1.44 -10.92
C GLY A 43 -21.09 0.72 -9.83
N GLY A 44 -22.12 -0.03 -10.21
CA GLY A 44 -22.72 -1.05 -9.37
C GLY A 44 -21.67 -2.12 -9.14
N THR A 45 -20.89 -1.98 -8.07
CA THR A 45 -19.89 -2.94 -7.65
C THR A 45 -20.52 -4.30 -7.42
N SER A 46 -19.76 -5.33 -7.81
CA SER A 46 -20.09 -6.73 -7.59
C SER A 46 -20.36 -7.06 -6.11
N PRO A 47 -21.00 -8.21 -5.85
CA PRO A 47 -22.28 -8.29 -5.18
C PRO A 47 -22.27 -7.74 -3.73
N LYS A 48 -23.15 -6.78 -3.41
CA LYS A 48 -23.74 -6.46 -2.09
C LYS A 48 -22.83 -6.29 -0.85
N ASP A 49 -21.53 -6.52 -0.93
CA ASP A 49 -20.63 -6.68 0.22
C ASP A 49 -19.63 -5.51 0.35
N PHE A 50 -19.48 -4.69 -0.70
CA PHE A 50 -18.62 -3.51 -0.74
C PHE A 50 -19.41 -2.30 -1.23
N THR A 51 -19.94 -1.55 -0.27
CA THR A 51 -20.80 -0.39 -0.52
C THR A 51 -19.94 0.86 -0.79
N LEU A 52 -19.91 1.23 -2.07
CA LEU A 52 -20.00 2.58 -2.64
C LEU A 52 -18.83 3.56 -2.43
N HIS A 53 -17.75 3.35 -3.21
CA HIS A 53 -16.90 4.42 -3.77
C HIS A 53 -17.67 5.22 -4.83
N ASP A 54 -18.82 5.73 -4.43
CA ASP A 54 -19.76 6.42 -5.31
C ASP A 54 -19.40 7.90 -5.46
N GLU A 55 -20.14 8.59 -6.32
CA GLU A 55 -19.98 10.02 -6.51
C GLU A 55 -20.25 10.82 -5.22
N GLY A 56 -21.02 10.25 -4.29
CA GLY A 56 -21.27 10.82 -2.98
C GLY A 56 -20.04 10.79 -2.08
N HIS A 57 -19.28 9.70 -2.05
CA HIS A 57 -17.96 9.62 -1.38
C HIS A 57 -17.04 10.69 -1.93
N SER A 58 -16.86 10.73 -3.25
CA SER A 58 -16.01 11.68 -3.95
C SER A 58 -16.36 13.14 -3.63
N PHE A 59 -17.66 13.47 -3.57
CA PHE A 59 -18.13 14.79 -3.18
C PHE A 59 -17.72 15.15 -1.74
N ARG A 60 -17.85 14.20 -0.80
CA ARG A 60 -17.52 14.43 0.60
C ARG A 60 -16.01 14.56 0.79
N VAL A 61 -15.19 13.77 0.10
CA VAL A 61 -13.72 13.96 0.04
C VAL A 61 -13.38 15.37 -0.46
N ALA A 62 -13.97 15.81 -1.57
CA ALA A 62 -13.77 17.17 -2.10
C ALA A 62 -14.16 18.26 -1.08
N ARG A 63 -15.23 18.03 -0.30
CA ARG A 63 -15.63 18.95 0.78
C ARG A 63 -14.62 18.93 1.92
N ARG A 64 -14.17 17.74 2.37
CA ARG A 64 -13.18 17.57 3.44
C ARG A 64 -11.86 18.25 3.09
N MET A 65 -11.41 18.21 1.84
CA MET A 65 -10.21 18.95 1.39
C MET A 65 -10.31 20.45 1.73
N VAL A 66 -11.48 21.07 1.56
CA VAL A 66 -11.68 22.49 1.90
C VAL A 66 -11.75 22.72 3.41
N GLU A 67 -12.24 21.76 4.18
CA GLU A 67 -12.29 21.83 5.64
C GLU A 67 -10.88 21.74 6.29
N ILE A 68 -9.98 20.93 5.70
CA ILE A 68 -8.63 20.71 6.24
C ILE A 68 -7.59 21.72 5.75
N ILE A 69 -7.77 22.27 4.55
CA ILE A 69 -6.85 23.28 3.99
C ILE A 69 -7.10 24.61 4.71
N PRO A 70 -6.07 25.25 5.29
CA PRO A 70 -6.24 26.55 5.94
C PRO A 70 -6.83 27.60 4.99
N PRO A 71 -7.74 28.48 5.44
CA PRO A 71 -8.36 29.48 4.57
C PRO A 71 -7.35 30.35 3.81
N GLU A 72 -6.25 30.74 4.46
CA GLU A 72 -5.16 31.50 3.86
C GLU A 72 -4.40 30.71 2.78
N THR A 73 -4.19 29.40 3.01
CA THR A 73 -3.58 28.53 2.01
C THR A 73 -4.54 28.35 0.84
N LEU A 74 -5.82 28.07 1.11
CA LEU A 74 -6.85 27.86 0.10
C LEU A 74 -6.97 29.09 -0.81
N ALA A 75 -6.96 30.29 -0.24
CA ALA A 75 -6.98 31.55 -0.98
C ALA A 75 -5.76 31.72 -1.92
N GLY A 76 -4.61 31.15 -1.55
CA GLY A 76 -3.38 31.22 -2.33
C GLY A 76 -3.22 30.14 -3.42
N LEU A 77 -4.01 29.06 -3.40
CA LEU A 77 -3.91 27.99 -4.41
C LEU A 77 -4.24 28.49 -5.82
N SER A 78 -3.56 27.97 -6.83
CA SER A 78 -3.90 28.30 -8.22
C SER A 78 -5.19 27.62 -8.68
N ALA A 79 -5.83 28.15 -9.73
CA ALA A 79 -6.99 27.50 -10.35
C ALA A 79 -6.65 26.07 -10.82
N ALA A 80 -5.43 25.86 -11.32
CA ALA A 80 -4.93 24.56 -11.72
C ALA A 80 -4.81 23.59 -10.54
N GLU A 81 -4.30 24.02 -9.38
CA GLU A 81 -4.24 23.19 -8.18
C GLU A 81 -5.65 22.82 -7.66
N LEU A 82 -6.58 23.77 -7.65
CA LEU A 82 -7.98 23.52 -7.28
C LEU A 82 -8.66 22.52 -8.22
N ALA A 83 -8.42 22.64 -9.53
CA ALA A 83 -8.93 21.69 -10.52
C ALA A 83 -8.35 20.29 -10.32
N LEU A 84 -7.05 20.17 -10.00
CA LEU A 84 -6.43 18.88 -9.68
C LEU A 84 -6.98 18.28 -8.39
N LEU A 85 -7.21 19.08 -7.34
CA LEU A 85 -7.85 18.60 -6.10
C LEU A 85 -9.24 18.03 -6.39
N LEU A 86 -10.07 18.79 -7.11
CA LEU A 86 -11.42 18.35 -7.45
C LEU A 86 -11.41 17.08 -8.32
N LEU A 87 -10.57 17.03 -9.35
CA LEU A 87 -10.42 15.84 -10.18
C LEU A 87 -9.92 14.64 -9.36
N SER A 88 -8.91 14.84 -8.50
CA SER A 88 -8.35 13.77 -7.69
C SER A 88 -9.35 13.19 -6.69
N ALA A 89 -10.20 14.02 -6.09
CA ALA A 89 -11.27 13.57 -5.20
C ALA A 89 -12.23 12.58 -5.87
N TYR A 90 -12.47 12.72 -7.18
CA TYR A 90 -13.35 11.85 -7.96
C TYR A 90 -12.63 10.72 -8.71
N LEU A 91 -11.32 10.83 -8.89
CA LEU A 91 -10.55 9.91 -9.75
C LEU A 91 -9.54 9.04 -8.99
N HIS A 92 -9.28 9.28 -7.70
CA HIS A 92 -8.36 8.42 -6.95
C HIS A 92 -8.88 6.98 -6.86
N ASP A 93 -10.18 6.83 -6.56
CA ASP A 93 -10.85 5.53 -6.41
C ASP A 93 -11.70 5.13 -7.61
N ILE A 94 -11.62 5.80 -8.76
CA ILE A 94 -12.44 5.42 -9.92
C ILE A 94 -12.15 3.97 -10.39
N GLY A 95 -10.92 3.47 -10.15
CA GLY A 95 -10.55 2.08 -10.35
C GLY A 95 -11.25 1.08 -9.43
N MET A 96 -11.91 1.52 -8.36
CA MET A 96 -12.81 0.70 -7.54
C MET A 96 -14.15 0.42 -8.24
N THR A 97 -14.37 1.06 -9.40
CA THR A 97 -15.38 0.70 -10.39
C THR A 97 -14.70 0.05 -11.61
N PRO A 98 -14.11 -1.16 -11.47
CA PRO A 98 -13.47 -1.81 -12.59
C PRO A 98 -14.49 -2.21 -13.66
N GLU A 99 -14.02 -2.25 -14.91
CA GLU A 99 -14.80 -2.79 -16.01
C GLU A 99 -15.27 -4.22 -15.70
N TRP A 100 -16.53 -4.52 -16.01
CA TRP A 100 -17.12 -5.82 -15.72
C TRP A 100 -16.32 -6.98 -16.34
N GLY A 101 -15.74 -6.77 -17.53
CA GLY A 101 -14.88 -7.74 -18.21
C GLY A 101 -13.64 -8.12 -17.39
N LYS A 102 -13.01 -7.17 -16.68
CA LYS A 102 -11.85 -7.44 -15.81
C LYS A 102 -12.25 -8.30 -14.62
N VAL A 103 -13.35 -7.96 -13.95
CA VAL A 103 -13.84 -8.73 -12.79
C VAL A 103 -14.28 -10.12 -13.21
N ALA A 104 -14.98 -10.25 -14.34
CA ALA A 104 -15.36 -11.54 -14.90
C ALA A 104 -14.13 -12.40 -15.20
N ALA A 105 -13.10 -11.85 -15.83
CA ALA A 105 -11.87 -12.58 -16.11
C ALA A 105 -11.15 -13.08 -14.84
N ILE A 106 -11.07 -12.24 -13.79
CA ILE A 106 -10.49 -12.64 -12.50
C ILE A 106 -11.26 -13.82 -11.90
N ARG A 107 -12.60 -13.75 -11.92
CA ARG A 107 -13.47 -14.82 -11.42
C ARG A 107 -13.30 -16.11 -12.22
N ASN A 108 -13.29 -16.00 -13.54
CA ASN A 108 -13.10 -17.11 -14.44
C ASN A 108 -11.75 -17.79 -14.17
N TYR A 109 -10.67 -17.02 -14.02
CA TYR A 109 -9.36 -17.56 -13.64
C TYR A 109 -9.42 -18.37 -12.34
N LEU A 110 -10.04 -17.80 -11.30
CA LEU A 110 -10.18 -18.43 -9.97
C LEU A 110 -11.09 -19.67 -9.99
N MET A 111 -11.88 -19.87 -11.04
CA MET A 111 -12.75 -21.03 -11.25
C MET A 111 -12.21 -21.98 -12.33
N SER A 112 -11.01 -21.74 -12.85
CA SER A 112 -10.42 -22.49 -13.97
C SER A 112 -11.23 -22.44 -15.27
N GLU A 113 -11.92 -21.32 -15.51
CA GLU A 113 -12.70 -21.02 -16.71
C GLU A 113 -11.92 -20.08 -17.66
N PRO A 114 -12.29 -20.00 -18.95
CA PRO A 114 -11.63 -19.11 -19.92
C PRO A 114 -11.67 -17.63 -19.52
N THR A 115 -10.53 -16.95 -19.63
CA THR A 115 -10.36 -15.52 -19.33
C THR A 115 -10.37 -14.68 -20.60
N ASP A 116 -11.35 -14.91 -21.47
CA ASP A 116 -11.42 -14.30 -22.81
C ASP A 116 -11.32 -12.77 -22.74
N GLY A 117 -10.41 -12.19 -23.53
CA GLY A 117 -10.22 -10.74 -23.60
C GLY A 117 -9.43 -10.11 -22.45
N PHE A 118 -8.94 -10.90 -21.49
CA PHE A 118 -8.07 -10.40 -20.43
C PHE A 118 -6.61 -10.37 -20.87
N PRO A 119 -5.91 -9.22 -20.82
CA PRO A 119 -4.51 -9.14 -21.23
C PRO A 119 -3.60 -10.07 -20.41
N GLU A 120 -2.64 -10.74 -21.06
CA GLU A 120 -1.74 -11.69 -20.37
C GLU A 120 -0.89 -10.99 -19.29
N ASP A 121 -0.53 -9.72 -19.48
CA ASP A 121 0.20 -8.95 -18.47
C ASP A 121 -0.65 -8.66 -17.21
N GLU A 122 -1.97 -8.46 -17.35
CA GLU A 122 -2.88 -8.37 -16.21
C GLU A 122 -3.05 -9.72 -15.52
N LEU A 123 -3.05 -10.81 -16.29
CA LEU A 123 -3.12 -12.16 -15.77
C LEU A 123 -1.86 -12.56 -14.99
N ASP A 124 -0.68 -12.16 -15.48
CA ASP A 124 0.59 -12.36 -14.79
C ASP A 124 0.65 -11.58 -13.47
N ARG A 125 0.12 -10.35 -13.44
CA ARG A 125 -0.03 -9.58 -12.19
C ARG A 125 -0.96 -10.28 -11.20
N LEU A 126 -2.07 -10.86 -11.67
CA LEU A 126 -2.98 -11.62 -10.82
C LEU A 126 -2.28 -12.87 -10.25
N ARG A 127 -1.56 -13.62 -11.09
CA ARG A 127 -0.77 -14.80 -10.66
C ARG A 127 0.29 -14.42 -9.63
N GLN A 128 1.00 -13.32 -9.84
CA GLN A 128 1.99 -12.82 -8.90
C GLN A 128 1.36 -12.45 -7.56
N TRP A 129 0.29 -11.66 -7.58
CA TRP A 129 -0.42 -11.25 -6.37
C TRP A 129 -0.97 -12.45 -5.58
N LEU A 130 -1.54 -13.45 -6.28
CA LEU A 130 -2.00 -14.69 -5.66
C LEU A 130 -0.84 -15.48 -5.07
N ALA A 131 0.31 -15.55 -5.74
CA ALA A 131 1.48 -16.25 -5.24
C ALA A 131 2.10 -15.58 -3.99
N GLU A 132 2.10 -14.26 -3.93
CA GLU A 132 2.56 -13.49 -2.76
C GLU A 132 1.65 -13.73 -1.55
N ARG A 133 0.33 -13.76 -1.78
CA ARG A 133 -0.69 -13.88 -0.73
C ARG A 133 -0.94 -15.32 -0.29
N GLU A 134 -1.11 -16.25 -1.22
CA GLU A 134 -1.54 -17.63 -0.95
C GLU A 134 -0.38 -18.64 -1.09
N GLY A 135 0.72 -18.25 -1.75
CA GLY A 135 1.90 -19.08 -2.01
C GLY A 135 2.05 -19.47 -3.48
N VAL A 136 3.28 -19.74 -3.91
CA VAL A 136 3.64 -20.02 -5.33
C VAL A 136 2.97 -21.27 -5.92
N ASP A 137 2.51 -22.17 -5.05
CA ASP A 137 1.80 -23.38 -5.44
C ASP A 137 0.28 -23.23 -5.40
N PHE A 138 -0.23 -22.02 -5.17
CA PHE A 138 -1.64 -21.70 -5.34
C PHE A 138 -2.11 -22.11 -6.75
N ALA A 139 -3.24 -22.82 -6.78
CA ALA A 139 -3.86 -23.27 -8.01
C ALA A 139 -5.40 -23.17 -7.89
N PRO A 140 -6.08 -22.55 -8.86
CA PRO A 140 -7.52 -22.68 -9.06
C PRO A 140 -7.96 -24.15 -9.34
N PRO A 141 -9.25 -24.52 -9.14
CA PRO A 141 -10.35 -23.65 -8.71
C PRO A 141 -10.45 -23.53 -7.17
N VAL A 142 -11.05 -22.42 -6.71
CA VAL A 142 -11.36 -22.20 -5.28
C VAL A 142 -12.87 -22.28 -5.01
N SER A 143 -13.27 -22.28 -3.72
CA SER A 143 -14.70 -22.21 -3.36
C SER A 143 -15.31 -20.87 -3.77
N LEU A 144 -16.62 -20.81 -4.02
CA LEU A 144 -17.32 -19.57 -4.40
C LEU A 144 -17.08 -18.42 -3.42
N HIS A 145 -17.04 -18.72 -2.12
CA HIS A 145 -16.76 -17.71 -1.10
C HIS A 145 -15.33 -17.16 -1.19
N ARG A 146 -14.33 -18.04 -1.36
CA ARG A 146 -12.93 -17.64 -1.56
C ARG A 146 -12.74 -16.89 -2.88
N MET A 147 -13.48 -17.26 -3.93
CA MET A 147 -13.43 -16.57 -5.22
C MET A 147 -13.87 -15.10 -5.08
N GLU A 148 -15.01 -14.86 -4.42
CA GLU A 148 -15.51 -13.50 -4.20
C GLU A 148 -14.58 -12.68 -3.30
N GLU A 149 -14.05 -13.31 -2.26
CA GLU A 149 -13.06 -12.71 -1.36
C GLU A 149 -11.79 -12.29 -2.12
N LEU A 150 -11.16 -13.22 -2.86
CA LEU A 150 -9.92 -12.96 -3.59
C LEU A 150 -10.12 -11.94 -4.72
N ALA A 151 -11.22 -12.04 -5.47
CA ALA A 151 -11.54 -11.08 -6.52
C ALA A 151 -11.66 -9.66 -5.93
N THR A 152 -12.32 -9.52 -4.79
CA THR A 152 -12.43 -8.23 -4.10
C THR A 152 -11.06 -7.70 -3.68
N TYR A 153 -10.27 -8.50 -2.98
CA TYR A 153 -8.97 -8.05 -2.51
C TYR A 153 -8.02 -7.69 -3.67
N TYR A 154 -8.09 -8.41 -4.79
CA TYR A 154 -7.32 -8.07 -5.97
C TYR A 154 -7.78 -6.75 -6.59
N CYS A 155 -9.10 -6.51 -6.69
CA CYS A 155 -9.61 -5.22 -7.17
C CYS A 155 -9.09 -4.06 -6.32
N ARG A 156 -9.10 -4.19 -4.99
CA ARG A 156 -8.52 -3.20 -4.06
C ARG A 156 -7.02 -2.99 -4.33
N ALA A 157 -6.25 -4.07 -4.43
CA ALA A 157 -4.82 -3.98 -4.70
C ALA A 157 -4.49 -3.30 -6.05
N ARG A 158 -5.40 -3.36 -7.03
CA ARG A 158 -5.22 -2.83 -8.38
C ARG A 158 -5.87 -1.47 -8.62
N HIS A 159 -6.75 -1.00 -7.74
CA HIS A 159 -7.61 0.14 -8.04
C HIS A 159 -6.80 1.39 -8.40
N ASN A 160 -5.70 1.69 -7.70
CA ASN A 160 -4.86 2.86 -8.00
C ASN A 160 -4.26 2.81 -9.41
N ASP A 161 -3.87 1.61 -9.85
CA ASP A 161 -3.34 1.42 -11.20
C ASP A 161 -4.44 1.46 -12.25
N TRP A 162 -5.63 0.94 -11.95
CA TRP A 162 -6.79 1.05 -12.83
C TRP A 162 -7.33 2.48 -12.91
N SER A 163 -7.29 3.27 -11.83
CA SER A 163 -7.56 4.71 -11.82
C SER A 163 -6.58 5.44 -12.74
N ALA A 164 -5.29 5.14 -12.62
CA ALA A 164 -4.26 5.71 -13.48
C ALA A 164 -4.46 5.33 -14.96
N GLN A 165 -4.82 4.07 -15.23
CA GLN A 165 -5.16 3.60 -16.58
C GLN A 165 -6.37 4.35 -17.13
N TRP A 166 -7.45 4.44 -16.35
CA TRP A 166 -8.68 5.11 -16.73
C TRP A 166 -8.42 6.57 -17.11
N ILE A 167 -7.64 7.30 -16.30
CA ILE A 167 -7.24 8.68 -16.57
C ILE A 167 -6.51 8.78 -17.92
N ARG A 168 -5.53 7.90 -18.19
CA ARG A 168 -4.76 7.92 -19.45
C ARG A 168 -5.61 7.63 -20.68
N GLU A 169 -6.61 6.78 -20.55
CA GLU A 169 -7.48 6.38 -21.66
C GLU A 169 -8.58 7.42 -21.94
N HIS A 170 -9.17 7.99 -20.90
CA HIS A 170 -10.39 8.81 -21.03
C HIS A 170 -10.10 10.31 -21.06
N MET A 171 -9.15 10.81 -20.26
CA MET A 171 -8.92 12.25 -20.14
C MET A 171 -8.38 12.94 -21.40
N PRO A 172 -7.57 12.30 -22.28
CA PRO A 172 -7.13 12.93 -23.53
C PRO A 172 -8.27 13.32 -24.48
N THR A 173 -9.45 12.70 -24.34
CA THR A 173 -10.62 12.99 -25.20
C THR A 173 -11.12 14.43 -25.05
N TYR A 174 -10.90 15.06 -23.90
CA TYR A 174 -11.43 16.38 -23.60
C TYR A 174 -10.68 17.53 -24.31
N ARG A 175 -9.52 17.31 -24.94
CA ARG A 175 -8.68 18.32 -25.67
C ARG A 175 -8.24 19.57 -24.88
N GLN A 176 -8.94 19.97 -23.81
CA GLN A 176 -8.53 21.05 -22.91
C GLN A 176 -7.39 20.56 -22.03
N ALA A 177 -6.25 21.23 -22.09
CA ALA A 177 -5.15 21.00 -21.16
C ALA A 177 -5.11 22.13 -20.15
N ILE A 178 -5.09 21.79 -18.85
CA ILE A 178 -4.89 22.77 -17.78
C ILE A 178 -3.50 23.40 -17.94
N TYR A 179 -2.47 22.57 -18.03
CA TYR A 179 -1.09 22.93 -18.35
C TYR A 179 -0.32 21.71 -18.92
N PRO A 180 0.82 21.87 -19.60
CA PRO A 180 1.57 20.72 -20.12
C PRO A 180 2.00 19.73 -19.01
N GLY A 181 1.52 18.48 -19.11
CA GLY A 181 1.81 17.40 -18.15
C GLY A 181 0.84 17.28 -16.97
N TRP A 182 -0.28 18.00 -16.97
CA TRP A 182 -1.26 17.97 -15.88
C TRP A 182 -1.83 16.58 -15.57
N MET A 183 -1.99 15.72 -16.59
CA MET A 183 -2.49 14.34 -16.39
C MET A 183 -1.51 13.48 -15.59
N GLU A 184 -0.21 13.60 -15.84
CA GLU A 184 0.79 12.84 -15.07
C GLU A 184 0.87 13.33 -13.63
N ASP A 185 0.70 14.63 -13.40
CA ASP A 185 0.64 15.18 -12.04
C ASP A 185 -0.67 14.74 -11.34
N LEU A 186 -1.81 14.69 -12.04
CA LEU A 186 -3.07 14.14 -11.51
C LEU A 186 -2.95 12.65 -11.16
N ILE A 187 -2.41 11.84 -12.07
CA ILE A 187 -2.21 10.40 -11.84
C ILE A 187 -1.32 10.18 -10.63
N LEU A 188 -0.23 10.93 -10.51
CA LEU A 188 0.68 10.84 -9.38
C LEU A 188 -0.02 11.19 -8.06
N ILE A 189 -0.89 12.20 -8.05
CA ILE A 189 -1.69 12.57 -6.88
C ILE A 189 -2.68 11.46 -6.54
N CYS A 190 -3.43 10.93 -7.50
CA CYS A 190 -4.37 9.83 -7.28
C CYS A 190 -3.67 8.58 -6.71
N GLN A 191 -2.59 8.11 -7.36
CA GLN A 191 -1.82 6.95 -6.90
C GLN A 191 -1.19 7.14 -5.53
N SER A 192 -1.01 8.40 -5.11
CA SER A 192 -0.44 8.69 -3.80
C SER A 192 -1.31 8.22 -2.64
N HIS A 193 -2.56 7.85 -2.87
CA HIS A 193 -3.50 7.42 -1.82
C HIS A 193 -2.94 6.27 -0.92
N HIS A 194 -2.08 5.38 -1.44
CA HIS A 194 -1.45 4.28 -0.67
C HIS A 194 0.02 4.47 -0.28
N PHE A 195 0.63 5.60 -0.64
CA PHE A 195 2.07 5.78 -0.46
C PHE A 195 2.48 5.95 1.01
N GLY A 196 3.73 5.64 1.37
CA GLY A 196 4.27 5.98 2.67
C GLY A 196 4.95 7.35 2.65
N TYR A 197 5.56 7.71 3.79
CA TYR A 197 6.43 8.87 3.87
C TYR A 197 7.56 8.82 2.83
N GLU A 198 8.21 7.65 2.68
CA GLU A 198 9.39 7.49 1.82
C GLU A 198 9.08 7.79 0.35
N GLU A 199 7.90 7.41 -0.13
CA GLU A 199 7.44 7.68 -1.49
C GLU A 199 7.04 9.15 -1.69
N LEU A 200 6.35 9.75 -0.71
CA LEU A 200 5.90 11.14 -0.76
C LEU A 200 7.05 12.14 -0.62
N ALA A 201 8.12 11.77 0.08
CA ALA A 201 9.33 12.57 0.21
C ALA A 201 10.17 12.63 -1.08
N GLN A 202 9.91 11.75 -2.05
CA GLN A 202 10.70 11.71 -3.29
C GLN A 202 10.57 12.98 -4.13
N PRO A 203 11.60 13.33 -4.93
CA PRO A 203 11.58 14.52 -5.78
C PRO A 203 10.45 14.55 -6.82
N ARG A 204 9.89 13.38 -7.16
CA ARG A 204 8.72 13.31 -8.04
C ARG A 204 7.49 14.02 -7.45
N PHE A 205 7.43 14.31 -6.15
CA PHE A 205 6.38 15.08 -5.49
C PHE A 205 6.73 16.55 -5.24
N ASP A 206 7.96 16.99 -5.55
CA ASP A 206 8.37 18.37 -5.32
C ASP A 206 7.48 19.37 -6.10
N PRO A 207 7.31 20.59 -5.59
CA PRO A 207 6.58 21.63 -6.29
C PRO A 207 7.20 21.91 -7.66
N ARG A 208 6.36 22.16 -8.67
CA ARG A 208 6.81 22.49 -10.03
C ARG A 208 6.28 23.84 -10.45
N ASP A 209 7.18 24.72 -10.87
CA ASP A 209 6.79 25.98 -11.51
C ASP A 209 6.30 25.69 -12.95
N ARG A 210 5.07 26.09 -13.24
CA ARG A 210 4.41 25.95 -14.55
C ARG A 210 4.21 27.31 -15.23
N GLY A 211 4.95 28.35 -14.82
CA GLY A 211 4.90 29.68 -15.40
C GLY A 211 3.55 30.35 -15.19
N ALA A 212 2.79 30.58 -16.27
CA ALA A 212 1.50 31.26 -16.22
C ALA A 212 0.45 30.55 -15.34
N HIS A 213 0.62 29.25 -15.08
CA HIS A 213 -0.28 28.47 -14.23
C HIS A 213 0.14 28.41 -12.75
N GLY A 214 1.21 29.14 -12.40
CA GLY A 214 1.78 29.16 -11.05
C GLY A 214 2.56 27.90 -10.70
N VAL A 215 2.79 27.72 -9.39
CA VAL A 215 3.46 26.55 -8.84
C VAL A 215 2.42 25.47 -8.52
N ILE A 216 2.67 24.24 -8.96
CA ILE A 216 1.85 23.07 -8.65
C ILE A 216 2.53 22.27 -7.54
N HIS A 217 1.99 22.32 -6.33
CA HIS A 217 2.59 21.69 -5.16
C HIS A 217 2.08 20.25 -4.95
N ARG A 218 2.56 19.33 -5.77
CA ARG A 218 2.07 17.93 -5.83
C ARG A 218 2.06 17.20 -4.49
N ARG A 219 3.12 17.35 -3.67
CA ARG A 219 3.17 16.78 -2.30
C ARG A 219 2.05 17.29 -1.39
N TYR A 220 1.70 18.57 -1.50
CA TYR A 220 0.65 19.19 -0.69
C TYR A 220 -0.73 18.71 -1.15
N LEU A 221 -0.95 18.63 -2.47
CA LEU A 221 -2.21 18.12 -3.02
C LEU A 221 -2.42 16.64 -2.66
N ALA A 222 -1.35 15.83 -2.69
CA ALA A 222 -1.37 14.45 -2.22
C ALA A 222 -1.72 14.35 -0.72
N ALA A 223 -1.08 15.17 0.14
CA ALA A 223 -1.40 15.22 1.57
C ALA A 223 -2.86 15.61 1.83
N ALA A 224 -3.38 16.61 1.12
CA ALA A 224 -4.77 17.04 1.23
C ALA A 224 -5.75 15.94 0.79
N LEU A 225 -5.50 15.26 -0.32
CA LEU A 225 -6.32 14.12 -0.77
C LEU A 225 -6.38 13.01 0.27
N ARG A 226 -5.21 12.55 0.73
CA ARG A 226 -5.11 11.42 1.66
C ARG A 226 -5.78 11.68 3.00
N VAL A 227 -5.57 12.88 3.54
CA VAL A 227 -6.19 13.28 4.81
C VAL A 227 -7.69 13.47 4.65
N ALA A 228 -8.15 14.09 3.55
CA ALA A 228 -9.58 14.23 3.27
C ALA A 228 -10.27 12.87 3.12
N ASP A 229 -9.62 11.94 2.45
CA ASP A 229 -10.12 10.59 2.22
C ASP A 229 -10.21 9.76 3.51
N VAL A 230 -9.13 9.69 4.31
CA VAL A 230 -9.16 8.92 5.57
C VAL A 230 -10.17 9.47 6.57
N LEU A 231 -10.41 10.78 6.57
CA LEU A 231 -11.43 11.43 7.41
C LEU A 231 -12.86 11.13 6.95
N GLU A 232 -13.06 10.77 5.69
CA GLU A 232 -14.35 10.33 5.16
C GLU A 232 -14.63 8.85 5.47
N ASN A 233 -13.73 8.18 6.23
CA ASN A 233 -13.81 6.77 6.60
C ASN A 233 -13.95 5.87 5.37
N ASP A 234 -13.07 6.06 4.39
CA ASP A 234 -12.99 5.25 3.17
C ASP A 234 -13.27 3.74 3.43
N PRO A 235 -14.26 3.14 2.72
CA PRO A 235 -14.56 1.71 2.80
C PRO A 235 -13.36 0.78 2.58
N GLU A 236 -12.33 1.19 1.83
CA GLU A 236 -11.10 0.42 1.65
C GLU A 236 -10.31 0.30 2.96
N ARG A 237 -10.30 1.36 3.77
CA ARG A 237 -9.62 1.44 5.07
C ARG A 237 -10.42 0.82 6.21
N THR A 238 -11.49 0.08 5.89
CA THR A 238 -12.29 -0.67 6.85
C THR A 238 -11.39 -1.60 7.69
N PRO A 239 -11.38 -1.43 9.04
CA PRO A 239 -10.71 -2.30 10.00
C PRO A 239 -10.87 -3.80 9.70
N GLU A 240 -9.76 -4.56 9.77
CA GLU A 240 -9.74 -6.00 9.44
C GLU A 240 -10.72 -6.78 10.33
N VAL A 241 -10.88 -6.34 11.58
CA VAL A 241 -11.82 -6.91 12.54
C VAL A 241 -13.27 -6.88 12.04
N ILE A 242 -13.65 -5.85 11.28
CA ILE A 242 -14.98 -5.75 10.65
C ILE A 242 -15.06 -6.68 9.44
N LEU A 243 -14.00 -6.77 8.64
CA LEU A 243 -13.98 -7.65 7.45
C LEU A 243 -14.14 -9.13 7.83
N HIS A 244 -13.40 -9.61 8.85
CA HIS A 244 -13.47 -11.01 9.29
C HIS A 244 -14.81 -11.41 9.91
N HIS A 245 -15.51 -10.48 10.57
CA HIS A 245 -16.78 -10.78 11.24
C HIS A 245 -18.01 -10.55 10.35
N ARG A 246 -17.85 -9.96 9.15
CA ARG A 246 -18.92 -9.85 8.15
C ARG A 246 -19.38 -11.19 7.60
N SER A 247 -18.50 -12.20 7.55
CA SER A 247 -18.85 -13.56 7.11
C SER A 247 -19.92 -14.24 7.98
N ILE A 248 -20.21 -13.69 9.16
CA ILE A 248 -21.21 -14.21 10.11
C ILE A 248 -22.59 -13.54 9.91
N THR A 249 -22.65 -12.37 9.29
CA THR A 249 -23.90 -11.60 9.07
C THR A 249 -23.94 -11.06 7.64
N ARG A 250 -24.87 -11.57 6.82
CA ARG A 250 -25.10 -11.14 5.41
C ARG A 250 -25.52 -9.67 5.24
N SER A 251 -25.55 -8.87 6.31
CA SER A 251 -25.93 -7.47 6.29
C SER A 251 -24.70 -6.57 6.44
N SER A 252 -24.62 -5.52 5.63
CA SER A 252 -23.65 -4.42 5.77
C SER A 252 -23.87 -3.56 7.02
N GLU A 253 -24.78 -3.97 7.92
CA GLU A 253 -25.18 -3.26 9.14
C GLU A 253 -24.00 -2.87 10.05
N PRO A 254 -22.97 -3.71 10.30
CA PRO A 254 -21.85 -3.34 11.16
C PRO A 254 -21.05 -2.13 10.62
N TYR A 255 -21.01 -1.95 9.30
CA TYR A 255 -20.35 -0.82 8.65
C TYR A 255 -21.13 0.48 8.89
N TRP A 256 -22.44 0.46 8.63
CA TRP A 256 -23.32 1.62 8.85
C TRP A 256 -23.42 2.00 10.34
N LEU A 257 -23.33 1.02 11.23
CA LEU A 257 -23.28 1.24 12.68
C LEU A 257 -21.99 1.97 13.09
N LYS A 258 -20.85 1.71 12.44
CA LYS A 258 -19.60 2.42 12.72
C LYS A 258 -19.71 3.91 12.30
N ASP A 259 -20.14 4.18 11.07
CA ASP A 259 -20.23 5.55 10.54
C ASP A 259 -21.28 6.40 11.26
N SER A 260 -22.35 5.78 11.77
CA SER A 260 -23.36 6.49 12.58
C SER A 260 -22.92 6.78 14.01
N LEU A 261 -21.87 6.10 14.50
CA LEU A 261 -21.37 6.26 15.88
C LEU A 261 -20.11 7.11 15.98
N LEU A 262 -19.37 7.31 14.89
CA LEU A 262 -18.14 8.09 14.87
C LEU A 262 -18.43 9.54 14.45
N ASN A 263 -18.15 10.49 15.33
CA ASN A 263 -18.20 11.91 15.02
C ASN A 263 -16.79 12.51 15.02
N ALA A 264 -16.38 13.08 13.89
CA ALA A 264 -15.08 13.73 13.70
C ALA A 264 -15.29 15.24 13.53
N THR A 265 -14.70 16.05 14.41
CA THR A 265 -14.82 17.51 14.40
C THR A 265 -13.44 18.15 14.43
N ILE A 266 -13.20 19.09 13.52
CA ILE A 266 -11.96 19.87 13.45
C ILE A 266 -12.23 21.25 14.06
N GLU A 267 -11.52 21.58 15.13
CA GLU A 267 -11.58 22.88 15.79
C GLU A 267 -10.18 23.51 15.79
N GLY A 268 -10.01 24.58 15.02
CA GLY A 268 -8.70 25.20 14.82
C GLY A 268 -7.71 24.24 14.16
N ARG A 269 -6.76 23.74 14.94
CA ARG A 269 -5.70 22.81 14.50
C ARG A 269 -5.94 21.37 14.92
N GLN A 270 -6.97 21.12 15.74
CA GLN A 270 -7.14 19.85 16.44
C GLN A 270 -8.32 19.08 15.89
N LEU A 271 -8.10 17.79 15.59
CA LEU A 271 -9.17 16.84 15.31
C LEU A 271 -9.59 16.17 16.62
N THR A 272 -10.89 16.23 16.91
CA THR A 272 -11.51 15.43 17.98
C THR A 272 -12.40 14.36 17.35
N VAL A 273 -12.16 13.10 17.72
CA VAL A 273 -13.03 11.97 17.36
C VAL A 273 -13.78 11.52 18.61
N SER A 274 -15.11 11.58 18.55
CA SER A 274 -16.00 11.13 19.63
C SER A 274 -16.84 9.97 19.15
N ALA A 275 -16.91 8.89 19.95
CA ALA A 275 -17.74 7.74 19.61
C ALA A 275 -18.20 6.95 20.84
N TYR A 276 -19.36 6.30 20.71
CA TYR A 276 -19.99 5.50 21.76
C TYR A 276 -20.26 4.06 21.29
N PRO A 277 -19.21 3.24 21.10
CA PRO A 277 -19.35 1.87 20.60
C PRO A 277 -20.18 0.98 21.53
N THR A 278 -21.08 0.19 20.95
CA THR A 278 -21.97 -0.75 21.66
C THR A 278 -21.31 -2.10 21.99
N SER A 279 -20.15 -2.39 21.39
CA SER A 279 -19.37 -3.62 21.63
C SER A 279 -17.87 -3.35 21.52
N ALA A 280 -17.05 -4.20 22.16
CA ALA A 280 -15.58 -4.11 22.07
C ALA A 280 -15.04 -4.28 20.65
N LEU A 281 -15.76 -5.03 19.80
CA LEU A 281 -15.43 -5.19 18.38
C LEU A 281 -15.52 -3.84 17.63
N LEU A 282 -16.62 -3.12 17.82
CA LEU A 282 -16.81 -1.79 17.24
C LEU A 282 -15.84 -0.77 17.84
N HIS A 283 -15.52 -0.89 19.14
CA HIS A 283 -14.50 -0.06 19.77
C HIS A 283 -13.15 -0.24 19.07
N LYS A 284 -12.67 -1.48 18.92
CA LYS A 284 -11.38 -1.73 18.25
C LYS A 284 -11.38 -1.19 16.82
N ALA A 285 -12.46 -1.38 16.08
CA ALA A 285 -12.60 -0.84 14.73
C ALA A 285 -12.50 0.70 14.70
N ILE A 286 -13.12 1.39 15.65
CA ILE A 286 -13.02 2.85 15.77
C ILE A 286 -11.58 3.27 16.11
N GLU A 287 -10.94 2.63 17.09
CA GLU A 287 -9.55 2.94 17.45
C GLU A 287 -8.59 2.73 16.26
N GLU A 288 -8.72 1.62 15.52
CA GLU A 288 -7.92 1.37 14.32
C GLU A 288 -8.13 2.45 13.25
N THR A 289 -9.35 2.99 13.14
CA THR A 289 -9.65 4.08 12.20
C THR A 289 -9.02 5.39 12.65
N VAL A 290 -9.05 5.68 13.96
CA VAL A 290 -8.38 6.84 14.54
C VAL A 290 -6.86 6.72 14.39
N ASP A 291 -6.29 5.52 14.56
CA ASP A 291 -4.86 5.26 14.34
C ASP A 291 -4.46 5.53 12.88
N GLN A 292 -5.29 5.14 11.91
CA GLN A 292 -5.06 5.44 10.49
C GLN A 292 -5.06 6.94 10.22
N ILE A 293 -6.04 7.69 10.76
CA ILE A 293 -6.10 9.16 10.63
C ILE A 293 -4.85 9.80 11.25
N GLU A 294 -4.50 9.40 12.46
CA GLU A 294 -3.33 9.92 13.17
C GLU A 294 -2.02 9.62 12.42
N SER A 295 -1.89 8.43 11.84
CA SER A 295 -0.75 8.06 10.99
C SER A 295 -0.60 9.01 9.79
N GLU A 296 -1.69 9.32 9.08
CA GLU A 296 -1.66 10.28 7.97
C GLU A 296 -1.26 11.69 8.43
N PHE A 297 -1.71 12.12 9.62
CA PHE A 297 -1.37 13.42 10.19
C PHE A 297 0.12 13.49 10.54
N VAL A 298 0.66 12.42 11.13
CA VAL A 298 2.10 12.29 11.44
C VAL A 298 2.93 12.34 10.17
N VAL A 299 2.50 11.65 9.09
CA VAL A 299 3.17 11.71 7.79
C VAL A 299 3.16 13.13 7.23
N CYS A 300 2.02 13.81 7.21
CA CYS A 300 1.90 15.19 6.71
C CYS A 300 2.77 16.16 7.52
N HIS A 301 2.79 16.03 8.84
CA HIS A 301 3.63 16.85 9.71
C HIS A 301 5.12 16.60 9.48
N ARG A 302 5.51 15.33 9.28
CA ARG A 302 6.89 14.98 8.95
C ARG A 302 7.31 15.53 7.58
N LEU A 303 6.42 15.46 6.58
CA LEU A 303 6.64 16.03 5.25
C LEU A 303 6.86 17.53 5.34
N ASP A 304 6.02 18.28 6.04
CA ASP A 304 6.20 19.74 6.17
C ASP A 304 7.45 20.11 6.98
N ARG A 305 7.90 19.25 7.91
CA ARG A 305 9.13 19.49 8.66
C ARG A 305 10.40 19.24 7.84
N GLU A 306 10.44 18.14 7.07
CA GLU A 306 11.63 17.73 6.31
C GLU A 306 11.66 18.32 4.89
N HIS A 307 10.49 18.62 4.33
CA HIS A 307 10.28 19.21 3.02
C HIS A 307 9.17 20.30 3.09
N PRO A 308 9.48 21.48 3.66
CA PRO A 308 8.48 22.49 3.96
C PRO A 308 7.59 22.86 2.78
N PHE A 309 6.28 22.84 3.00
CA PHE A 309 5.32 23.16 1.94
C PHE A 309 5.40 24.62 1.50
N ALA A 310 5.91 25.48 2.38
CA ALA A 310 6.13 26.88 2.09
C ALA A 310 7.24 27.14 1.05
N ASP A 311 8.16 26.20 0.85
CA ASP A 311 9.39 26.45 0.12
C ASP A 311 9.20 26.44 -1.40
N HIS A 312 9.60 27.54 -2.04
CA HIS A 312 9.50 27.67 -3.49
C HIS A 312 10.58 26.84 -4.19
N PRO A 313 10.24 26.06 -5.24
CA PRO A 313 11.14 25.06 -5.82
C PRO A 313 12.39 25.67 -6.47
N VAL A 314 12.30 26.92 -6.95
CA VAL A 314 13.42 27.62 -7.59
C VAL A 314 14.28 28.42 -6.60
N THR A 315 13.67 29.05 -5.59
CA THR A 315 14.37 30.02 -4.73
C THR A 315 14.75 29.42 -3.37
N GLY A 316 14.14 28.30 -2.98
CA GLY A 316 14.32 27.67 -1.67
C GLY A 316 13.84 28.54 -0.50
N LYS A 317 13.06 29.60 -0.78
CA LYS A 317 12.53 30.50 0.25
C LYS A 317 11.06 30.14 0.56
N PRO A 318 10.59 30.37 1.80
CA PRO A 318 9.25 30.03 2.24
C PRO A 318 8.19 31.03 1.72
N THR A 319 8.06 31.15 0.39
CA THR A 319 7.20 32.15 -0.28
C THR A 319 5.92 31.57 -0.87
N LEU A 320 5.80 30.24 -0.96
CA LEU A 320 4.56 29.61 -1.39
C LEU A 320 3.47 29.80 -0.33
N PRO A 321 2.18 29.80 -0.71
CA PRO A 321 1.07 29.91 0.23
C PRO A 321 0.80 28.61 1.02
N HIS A 322 1.36 27.48 0.60
CA HIS A 322 1.04 26.15 1.15
C HIS A 322 1.49 26.00 2.61
N ARG A 323 0.53 25.85 3.52
CA ARG A 323 0.77 25.59 4.95
C ARG A 323 -0.06 24.40 5.44
N TRP A 324 0.53 23.61 6.33
CA TRP A 324 -0.17 22.55 7.06
C TRP A 324 -0.51 23.02 8.49
N SER A 325 -1.80 22.98 8.85
CA SER A 325 -2.27 23.49 10.14
C SER A 325 -2.70 22.42 11.13
N LEU A 326 -2.97 21.19 10.70
CA LEU A 326 -3.44 20.15 11.60
C LEU A 326 -2.30 19.64 12.49
N ASP A 327 -2.59 19.43 13.77
CA ASP A 327 -1.66 18.86 14.73
C ASP A 327 -1.43 17.36 14.45
N PRO A 328 -0.26 16.79 14.78
CA PRO A 328 0.10 15.42 14.44
C PRO A 328 -0.54 14.36 15.36
N PHE A 329 -1.68 14.68 15.98
CA PHE A 329 -2.38 13.78 16.89
C PHE A 329 -3.89 14.02 16.87
N VAL A 330 -4.65 13.01 17.29
CA VAL A 330 -6.11 13.05 17.37
C VAL A 330 -6.58 12.98 18.83
N ILE A 331 -7.47 13.89 19.22
CA ILE A 331 -8.11 13.85 20.54
C ILE A 331 -9.19 12.78 20.51
N ARG A 332 -8.96 11.68 21.23
CA ARG A 332 -9.85 10.52 21.27
C ARG A 332 -10.85 10.64 22.44
N LYS A 333 -12.14 10.63 22.12
CA LYS A 333 -13.26 10.58 23.07
C LYS A 333 -14.12 9.36 22.78
N VAL A 334 -13.49 8.18 22.79
CA VAL A 334 -14.14 6.90 22.53
C VAL A 334 -14.43 6.22 23.86
N GLN A 335 -15.70 5.95 24.15
CA GLN A 335 -16.09 5.30 25.40
C GLN A 335 -17.27 4.33 25.20
N PRO A 336 -17.30 3.19 25.91
CA PRO A 336 -18.40 2.23 25.82
C PRO A 336 -19.78 2.87 26.03
N GLU A 337 -20.74 2.57 25.15
CA GLU A 337 -22.10 3.07 25.32
C GLU A 337 -22.68 2.56 26.64
N GLY A 338 -23.02 3.49 27.55
CA GLY A 338 -23.58 3.16 28.86
C GLY A 338 -22.66 2.33 29.77
N GLY A 339 -21.34 2.30 29.52
CA GLY A 339 -20.40 1.53 30.35
C GLY A 339 -20.59 0.01 30.28
N ARG A 340 -21.15 -0.51 29.17
CA ARG A 340 -21.50 -1.94 29.00
C ARG A 340 -20.33 -2.91 29.08
N TYR A 341 -19.10 -2.45 28.83
CA TYR A 341 -17.88 -3.25 28.88
C TYR A 341 -16.71 -2.36 29.30
N GLU A 342 -15.63 -2.99 29.76
CA GLU A 342 -14.33 -2.35 29.91
C GLU A 342 -13.51 -2.65 28.66
N TYR A 343 -13.10 -1.61 27.93
CA TYR A 343 -12.25 -1.80 26.76
C TYR A 343 -10.80 -2.01 27.21
N ILE A 344 -10.26 -3.17 26.87
CA ILE A 344 -8.85 -3.51 27.11
C ILE A 344 -8.22 -3.70 25.75
N GLU A 345 -7.28 -2.82 25.37
CA GLU A 345 -6.44 -3.02 24.20
C GLU A 345 -5.36 -4.08 24.50
N GLY A 346 -5.83 -5.32 24.62
CA GLY A 346 -5.01 -6.49 24.89
C GLY A 346 -4.50 -7.10 23.59
N ALA A 347 -3.23 -6.86 23.26
CA ALA A 347 -2.50 -7.76 22.39
C ALA A 347 -1.72 -8.76 23.25
N PHE A 348 -1.58 -10.01 22.80
CA PHE A 348 -0.58 -10.89 23.39
C PHE A 348 0.80 -10.26 23.17
N ARG A 349 1.46 -9.86 24.25
CA ARG A 349 2.81 -9.30 24.23
C ARG A 349 3.78 -10.37 24.67
N PRO A 350 4.21 -11.27 23.77
CA PRO A 350 5.21 -12.25 24.14
C PRO A 350 6.50 -11.52 24.51
N SER A 351 7.14 -11.94 25.60
CA SER A 351 8.42 -11.35 25.99
C SER A 351 9.46 -11.69 24.94
N THR A 352 10.01 -10.68 24.25
CA THR A 352 11.04 -10.87 23.21
C THR A 352 12.22 -11.67 23.76
N GLY A 353 12.65 -11.41 25.00
CA GLY A 353 13.69 -12.19 25.68
C GLY A 353 13.32 -13.66 25.81
N LYS A 354 12.12 -13.98 26.32
CA LYS A 354 11.67 -15.38 26.44
C LYS A 354 11.44 -16.06 25.09
N LEU A 355 10.99 -15.34 24.07
CA LEU A 355 10.85 -15.86 22.71
C LEU A 355 12.21 -16.19 22.12
N LEU A 356 13.19 -15.28 22.27
CA LEU A 356 14.56 -15.54 21.87
C LEU A 356 15.11 -16.74 22.63
N ASP A 357 14.99 -16.80 23.95
CA ASP A 357 15.43 -17.96 24.76
C ASP A 357 14.80 -19.28 24.31
N LEU A 358 13.54 -19.26 23.86
CA LEU A 358 12.83 -20.43 23.34
C LEU A 358 13.36 -20.83 21.94
N LEU A 359 13.65 -19.85 21.07
CA LEU A 359 14.20 -20.03 19.72
C LEU A 359 15.70 -20.39 19.72
N THR A 360 16.46 -19.89 20.69
CA THR A 360 17.90 -20.15 20.90
C THR A 360 18.13 -21.28 21.92
N GLY A 361 17.07 -21.85 22.48
CA GLY A 361 17.14 -22.89 23.50
C GLY A 361 16.90 -24.29 22.94
N ARG A 362 17.20 -25.31 23.75
CA ARG A 362 16.93 -26.72 23.43
C ARG A 362 15.44 -27.09 23.36
N GLN A 363 14.53 -26.14 23.59
CA GLN A 363 13.09 -26.39 23.61
C GLN A 363 12.50 -26.51 22.20
N LEU A 364 13.04 -25.78 21.21
CA LEU A 364 12.66 -25.92 19.80
C LEU A 364 13.64 -26.80 19.00
N TYR A 365 14.94 -26.72 19.30
CA TYR A 365 15.96 -27.48 18.61
C TYR A 365 16.58 -28.54 19.52
N LEU A 366 16.38 -29.81 19.19
CA LEU A 366 16.87 -30.95 19.98
C LEU A 366 18.41 -31.04 20.06
N SER A 367 19.14 -30.30 19.21
CA SER A 367 20.61 -30.35 19.10
C SER A 367 21.22 -29.04 18.60
N TYR A 368 22.41 -28.69 19.10
CA TYR A 368 23.24 -27.59 18.58
C TYR A 368 23.57 -27.76 17.09
N LEU A 369 23.62 -28.99 16.59
CA LEU A 369 23.81 -29.27 15.16
C LEU A 369 22.66 -28.74 14.30
N ALA A 370 21.49 -28.46 14.88
CA ALA A 370 20.42 -27.80 14.16
C ALA A 370 20.83 -26.39 13.71
N GLY A 371 21.55 -25.62 14.54
CA GLY A 371 22.06 -24.31 14.14
C GLY A 371 23.04 -24.40 12.96
N VAL A 372 23.88 -25.44 12.94
CA VAL A 372 24.80 -25.69 11.81
C VAL A 372 24.01 -26.07 10.55
N ARG A 373 22.95 -26.88 10.70
CA ARG A 373 22.06 -27.25 9.61
C ARG A 373 21.37 -26.03 9.02
N GLU A 374 20.78 -25.16 9.84
CA GLU A 374 20.12 -23.92 9.37
C GLU A 374 21.14 -23.01 8.67
N LEU A 375 22.35 -22.87 9.21
CA LEU A 375 23.42 -22.08 8.60
C LEU A 375 23.78 -22.58 7.20
N LEU A 376 23.98 -23.89 7.06
CA LEU A 376 24.25 -24.51 5.76
C LEU A 376 23.06 -24.43 4.81
N GLN A 377 21.83 -24.63 5.30
CA GLN A 377 20.61 -24.52 4.49
C GLN A 377 20.47 -23.12 3.90
N ASN A 378 20.66 -22.08 4.71
CA ASN A 378 20.61 -20.69 4.26
C ASN A 378 21.69 -20.39 3.20
N ALA A 379 22.91 -20.89 3.40
CA ALA A 379 24.00 -20.79 2.42
C ALA A 379 23.68 -21.50 1.09
N PHE A 380 23.15 -22.72 1.14
CA PHE A 380 22.75 -23.46 -0.06
C PHE A 380 21.57 -22.82 -0.77
N ASP A 381 20.59 -22.30 -0.04
CA ASP A 381 19.44 -21.60 -0.64
C ASP A 381 19.87 -20.30 -1.33
N ALA A 382 20.87 -19.58 -0.78
CA ALA A 382 21.47 -18.42 -1.45
C ALA A 382 22.19 -18.79 -2.76
N VAL A 383 22.89 -19.92 -2.79
CA VAL A 383 23.53 -20.44 -4.01
C VAL A 383 22.51 -20.93 -5.03
N LYS A 384 21.44 -21.63 -4.60
CA LYS A 384 20.36 -22.05 -5.49
C LYS A 384 19.66 -20.84 -6.13
N GLU A 385 19.42 -19.79 -5.36
CA GLU A 385 18.84 -18.54 -5.87
C GLU A 385 19.76 -17.93 -6.94
N GLN A 386 21.07 -17.87 -6.67
CA GLN A 386 22.07 -17.39 -7.64
C GLN A 386 22.03 -18.19 -8.94
N ILE A 387 22.05 -19.53 -8.85
CA ILE A 387 22.00 -20.42 -10.01
C ILE A 387 20.71 -20.18 -10.81
N ALA A 388 19.56 -20.10 -10.13
CA ALA A 388 18.27 -19.86 -10.77
C ALA A 388 18.24 -18.52 -11.53
N ARG A 389 18.75 -17.45 -10.92
CA ARG A 389 18.89 -16.13 -11.56
C ARG A 389 19.76 -16.20 -12.82
N THR A 390 20.92 -16.85 -12.74
CA THR A 390 21.82 -17.00 -13.91
C THR A 390 21.19 -17.88 -15.01
N GLN A 391 20.45 -18.93 -14.65
CA GLN A 391 19.74 -19.76 -15.63
C GLN A 391 18.66 -18.97 -16.37
N LEU A 392 17.89 -18.13 -15.67
CA LEU A 392 16.90 -17.24 -16.27
C LEU A 392 17.55 -16.18 -17.15
N LEU A 393 18.61 -15.53 -16.68
CA LEU A 393 19.32 -14.49 -17.43
C LEU A 393 19.83 -15.00 -18.78
N HIS A 394 20.31 -16.24 -18.82
CA HIS A 394 20.80 -16.86 -20.05
C HIS A 394 19.75 -17.68 -20.80
N ASN A 395 18.51 -17.71 -20.31
CA ASN A 395 17.42 -18.52 -20.85
C ASN A 395 17.80 -20.00 -21.06
N LYS A 396 18.48 -20.60 -20.06
CA LYS A 396 18.99 -21.98 -20.10
C LYS A 396 18.47 -22.79 -18.93
N ALA A 397 17.39 -23.55 -19.18
CA ALA A 397 16.79 -24.47 -18.21
C ALA A 397 17.48 -25.85 -18.15
N ASP A 398 18.51 -26.10 -18.95
CA ASP A 398 19.11 -27.43 -19.06
C ASP A 398 19.87 -27.85 -17.79
N ALA A 399 19.77 -29.14 -17.46
CA ALA A 399 20.38 -29.71 -16.26
C ALA A 399 21.92 -29.72 -16.31
N GLY A 400 22.52 -29.75 -17.50
CA GLY A 400 23.97 -29.71 -17.68
C GLY A 400 24.55 -28.34 -17.34
N TYR A 401 23.87 -27.26 -17.74
CA TYR A 401 24.21 -25.89 -17.43
C TYR A 401 24.03 -25.60 -15.95
N ARG A 402 22.97 -26.11 -15.33
CA ARG A 402 22.81 -26.08 -13.88
C ARG A 402 23.98 -26.74 -13.17
N LEU A 403 24.43 -27.91 -13.63
CA LEU A 403 25.58 -28.61 -13.05
C LEU A 403 26.88 -27.80 -13.21
N LEU A 404 27.06 -27.13 -14.35
CA LEU A 404 28.20 -26.24 -14.59
C LEU A 404 28.20 -25.07 -13.60
N LEU A 405 27.06 -24.40 -13.42
CA LEU A 405 26.90 -23.31 -12.45
C LEU A 405 27.10 -23.81 -11.01
N ALA A 406 26.60 -24.99 -10.68
CA ALA A 406 26.80 -25.60 -9.36
C ALA A 406 28.28 -25.84 -9.05
N ARG A 407 29.09 -26.20 -10.06
CA ARG A 407 30.55 -26.37 -9.90
C ARG A 407 31.31 -25.04 -9.76
N GLN A 408 30.72 -23.93 -10.19
CA GLN A 408 31.28 -22.59 -10.06
C GLN A 408 30.93 -21.92 -8.72
N ASN A 409 30.00 -22.50 -7.96
CA ASN A 409 29.59 -22.02 -6.66
C ASN A 409 30.11 -22.92 -5.54
N GLU A 410 30.35 -22.33 -4.38
CA GLU A 410 30.92 -23.04 -3.23
C GLU A 410 30.22 -22.61 -1.94
N VAL A 411 30.00 -23.58 -1.05
CA VAL A 411 29.66 -23.35 0.36
C VAL A 411 30.75 -23.99 1.20
N THR A 412 31.43 -23.20 2.02
CA THR A 412 32.49 -23.64 2.91
C THR A 412 32.09 -23.44 4.37
N LEU A 413 32.37 -24.44 5.20
CA LEU A 413 32.22 -24.36 6.65
C LEU A 413 33.59 -24.62 7.27
N ARG A 414 34.08 -23.68 8.06
CA ARG A 414 35.40 -23.75 8.71
C ARG A 414 35.28 -23.44 10.19
N LEU A 415 36.02 -24.18 11.01
CA LEU A 415 36.16 -23.91 12.43
C LEU A 415 37.57 -23.39 12.70
N GLU A 416 37.68 -22.13 13.09
CA GLU A 416 38.94 -21.52 13.49
C GLU A 416 39.05 -21.51 15.01
N VAL A 417 40.08 -22.15 15.55
CA VAL A 417 40.35 -22.18 16.99
C VAL A 417 41.68 -21.48 17.24
N SER A 418 41.66 -20.37 17.99
CA SER A 418 42.86 -19.61 18.33
C SER A 418 42.77 -19.00 19.72
N ALA A 419 43.77 -19.25 20.56
CA ALA A 419 43.93 -18.66 21.90
C ALA A 419 42.64 -18.66 22.76
N GLY A 420 41.95 -19.81 22.83
CA GLY A 420 40.72 -19.96 23.64
C GLY A 420 39.45 -19.38 23.00
N ARG A 421 39.53 -18.83 21.78
CA ARG A 421 38.37 -18.38 21.00
C ARG A 421 38.11 -19.33 19.84
N CYS A 422 36.84 -19.70 19.67
CA CYS A 422 36.36 -20.53 18.60
C CYS A 422 35.48 -19.70 17.67
N ARG A 423 35.70 -19.79 16.36
CA ARG A 423 34.89 -19.12 15.33
C ARG A 423 34.44 -20.13 14.30
N LEU A 424 33.14 -20.34 14.19
CA LEU A 424 32.54 -21.07 13.08
C LEU A 424 32.26 -20.08 11.95
N ILE A 425 32.86 -20.32 10.79
CA ILE A 425 32.75 -19.47 9.61
C ILE A 425 32.06 -20.27 8.51
N CYS A 426 30.87 -19.82 8.10
CA CYS A 426 30.22 -20.28 6.89
C CYS A 426 30.36 -19.20 5.80
N ARG A 427 30.84 -19.60 4.62
CA ARG A 427 30.95 -18.72 3.46
C ARG A 427 30.32 -19.40 2.27
N ASP A 428 29.39 -18.71 1.63
CA ASP A 428 28.81 -19.07 0.34
C ASP A 428 29.19 -18.07 -0.76
N THR A 429 29.05 -18.50 -2.02
CA THR A 429 29.16 -17.65 -3.22
C THR A 429 27.79 -17.30 -3.80
N GLY A 430 26.73 -17.39 -2.98
CA GLY A 430 25.37 -17.16 -3.41
C GLY A 430 25.05 -15.70 -3.66
N VAL A 431 23.75 -15.44 -3.78
CA VAL A 431 23.21 -14.15 -4.22
C VAL A 431 23.52 -12.97 -3.28
N GLY A 432 23.80 -13.24 -2.00
CA GLY A 432 24.05 -12.21 -0.99
C GLY A 432 22.84 -11.31 -0.69
N MET A 433 23.04 -10.31 0.16
CA MET A 433 21.97 -9.41 0.63
C MET A 433 22.29 -7.94 0.34
N SER A 434 21.25 -7.16 0.02
CA SER A 434 21.27 -5.70 -0.03
C SER A 434 20.85 -5.11 1.32
N LYS A 435 20.97 -3.78 1.49
CA LYS A 435 20.53 -3.10 2.71
C LYS A 435 19.03 -3.31 3.02
N PRO A 436 18.10 -3.16 2.04
CA PRO A 436 16.69 -3.49 2.26
C PRO A 436 16.49 -4.95 2.71
N ILE A 437 17.18 -5.91 2.06
CA ILE A 437 17.03 -7.33 2.42
C ILE A 437 17.41 -7.57 3.90
N ILE A 438 18.46 -6.91 4.38
CA ILE A 438 18.89 -7.02 5.78
C ILE A 438 17.83 -6.43 6.71
N LYS A 439 17.35 -5.22 6.41
CA LYS A 439 16.41 -4.49 7.27
C LYS A 439 15.05 -5.19 7.36
N ASP A 440 14.55 -5.65 6.21
CA ASP A 440 13.15 -6.01 6.05
C ASP A 440 12.92 -7.54 6.15
N TYR A 441 13.96 -8.37 5.98
CA TYR A 441 13.81 -9.84 6.07
C TYR A 441 14.82 -10.52 7.02
N LEU A 442 16.10 -10.11 7.06
CA LEU A 442 17.06 -10.76 7.96
C LEU A 442 16.75 -10.46 9.43
N LEU A 443 16.38 -9.21 9.72
CA LEU A 443 16.12 -8.72 11.09
C LEU A 443 14.66 -8.89 11.54
N VAL A 444 13.78 -9.35 10.65
CA VAL A 444 12.36 -9.54 10.93
C VAL A 444 12.07 -11.05 11.02
N SER A 445 11.87 -11.55 12.24
CA SER A 445 11.62 -12.97 12.48
C SER A 445 10.18 -13.34 12.07
N GLY A 446 10.04 -14.37 11.23
CA GLY A 446 8.74 -14.90 10.80
C GLY A 446 8.20 -14.36 9.47
N GLU A 447 8.83 -13.32 8.91
CA GLU A 447 8.46 -12.73 7.62
C GLU A 447 9.42 -13.25 6.54
N TRP A 448 8.92 -14.12 5.66
CA TRP A 448 9.75 -14.84 4.67
C TRP A 448 9.40 -14.51 3.22
N ARG A 449 8.29 -13.80 2.99
CA ARG A 449 7.73 -13.59 1.65
C ARG A 449 8.26 -12.29 1.05
N ASN A 450 9.40 -12.41 0.38
CA ASN A 450 9.94 -11.34 -0.45
C ASN A 450 9.25 -11.36 -1.84
N PRO A 451 8.58 -10.28 -2.28
CA PRO A 451 7.98 -10.19 -3.63
C PRO A 451 8.96 -10.56 -4.76
N ASP A 452 10.23 -10.11 -4.67
CA ASP A 452 11.26 -10.43 -5.67
C ASP A 452 11.55 -11.93 -5.74
N LEU A 453 11.45 -12.63 -4.60
CA LEU A 453 11.64 -14.07 -4.54
C LEU A 453 10.45 -14.81 -5.13
N VAL A 454 9.23 -14.34 -4.85
CA VAL A 454 8.00 -14.92 -5.42
C VAL A 454 8.00 -14.77 -6.93
N GLU A 455 8.32 -13.57 -7.44
CA GLU A 455 8.45 -13.31 -8.87
C GLU A 455 9.51 -14.24 -9.51
N LEU A 456 10.67 -14.40 -8.86
CA LEU A 456 11.71 -15.32 -9.31
C LEU A 456 11.21 -16.77 -9.37
N GLN A 457 10.47 -17.23 -8.36
CA GLN A 457 9.92 -18.59 -8.32
C GLN A 457 8.90 -18.82 -9.45
N LEU A 458 8.03 -17.85 -9.72
CA LEU A 458 7.09 -17.91 -10.84
C LEU A 458 7.80 -17.96 -12.20
N LYS A 459 8.80 -17.11 -12.42
CA LYS A 459 9.61 -17.12 -13.64
C LYS A 459 10.34 -18.46 -13.83
N CYS A 460 10.92 -19.00 -12.77
CA CYS A 460 11.54 -20.32 -12.80
C CYS A 460 10.54 -21.42 -13.16
N LYS A 461 9.35 -21.41 -12.55
CA LYS A 461 8.28 -22.38 -12.83
C LYS A 461 7.83 -22.32 -14.29
N ALA A 462 7.63 -21.12 -14.84
CA ALA A 462 7.30 -20.92 -16.25
C ALA A 462 8.41 -21.39 -17.21
N ALA A 463 9.67 -21.19 -16.84
CA ALA A 463 10.84 -21.62 -17.62
C ALA A 463 11.22 -23.10 -17.42
N GLY A 464 10.52 -23.84 -16.56
CA GLY A 464 10.87 -25.22 -16.19
C GLY A 464 12.19 -25.35 -15.42
N ILE A 465 12.64 -24.27 -14.76
CA ILE A 465 13.86 -24.26 -13.94
C ILE A 465 13.50 -24.72 -12.52
N PRO A 466 14.13 -25.79 -11.99
CA PRO A 466 13.86 -26.23 -10.63
C PRO A 466 14.44 -25.25 -9.62
N PHE A 467 13.57 -24.56 -8.89
CA PHE A 467 13.96 -23.63 -7.84
C PHE A 467 13.05 -23.75 -6.63
N GLU A 468 13.60 -24.34 -5.56
CA GLU A 468 12.94 -24.46 -4.26
C GLU A 468 13.91 -24.03 -3.15
N ARG A 469 13.42 -23.20 -2.24
CA ARG A 469 14.09 -22.88 -0.98
C ARG A 469 13.53 -23.77 0.12
N VAL A 470 14.41 -24.25 0.98
CA VAL A 470 14.05 -25.11 2.11
C VAL A 470 13.62 -24.25 3.31
N GLY A 471 14.20 -23.05 3.46
CA GLY A 471 13.83 -22.11 4.52
C GLY A 471 12.51 -21.39 4.26
N GLN A 472 11.43 -21.81 4.93
CA GLN A 472 10.08 -21.24 4.75
C GLN A 472 9.54 -20.44 5.96
N PHE A 473 10.22 -20.47 7.11
CA PHE A 473 9.65 -19.96 8.37
C PHE A 473 10.32 -18.69 8.90
N GLY A 474 11.43 -18.24 8.33
CA GLY A 474 12.11 -17.00 8.76
C GLY A 474 12.67 -17.03 10.20
N ILE A 475 12.80 -18.21 10.83
CA ILE A 475 13.29 -18.39 12.21
C ILE A 475 14.69 -19.03 12.29
N GLY A 476 15.34 -19.25 11.14
CA GLY A 476 16.64 -19.94 11.08
C GLY A 476 17.80 -19.12 11.63
N VAL A 477 17.75 -17.78 11.58
CA VAL A 477 18.85 -16.92 12.05
C VAL A 477 18.99 -16.90 13.57
N PRO A 478 17.91 -16.82 14.38
CA PRO A 478 18.00 -17.01 15.82
C PRO A 478 18.76 -18.29 16.23
N SER A 479 18.64 -19.37 15.46
CA SER A 479 19.34 -20.63 15.72
C SER A 479 20.88 -20.49 15.76
N TYR A 480 21.45 -19.44 15.15
CA TYR A 480 22.89 -19.20 15.14
C TYR A 480 23.43 -18.85 16.53
N PHE A 481 22.61 -18.23 17.38
CA PHE A 481 22.98 -17.92 18.75
C PHE A 481 23.09 -19.17 19.64
N MET A 482 22.63 -20.34 19.17
CA MET A 482 22.95 -21.62 19.81
C MET A 482 24.43 -22.01 19.64
N LEU A 483 25.11 -21.46 18.61
CA LEU A 483 26.48 -21.80 18.25
C LEU A 483 27.50 -20.80 18.83
N GLY A 484 27.08 -19.59 19.16
CA GLY A 484 27.95 -18.58 19.77
C GLY A 484 27.21 -17.30 20.15
N ASP A 485 27.80 -16.54 21.07
CA ASP A 485 27.20 -15.33 21.64
C ASP A 485 27.23 -14.12 20.70
N HIS A 486 27.98 -14.21 19.60
CA HIS A 486 28.15 -13.13 18.63
C HIS A 486 28.12 -13.65 17.20
N VAL A 487 27.27 -13.05 16.37
CA VAL A 487 27.13 -13.37 14.94
C VAL A 487 27.52 -12.15 14.11
N THR A 488 28.41 -12.36 13.14
CA THR A 488 28.85 -11.30 12.21
C THR A 488 28.49 -11.68 10.79
N PHE A 489 27.73 -10.83 10.10
CA PHE A 489 27.42 -11.00 8.68
C PHE A 489 28.34 -10.12 7.82
N ARG A 490 28.91 -10.69 6.76
CA ARG A 490 29.61 -9.96 5.70
C ARG A 490 29.02 -10.41 4.37
N THR A 491 28.41 -9.49 3.63
CA THR A 491 27.66 -9.83 2.42
C THR A 491 27.83 -8.76 1.36
N ARG A 492 27.66 -9.18 0.10
CA ARG A 492 27.61 -8.31 -1.07
C ARG A 492 26.59 -8.93 -2.03
N ARG A 493 25.56 -8.17 -2.41
CA ARG A 493 24.58 -8.61 -3.39
C ARG A 493 25.27 -8.85 -4.74
N SER A 494 24.92 -9.94 -5.41
CA SER A 494 25.32 -10.22 -6.78
C SER A 494 24.70 -9.22 -7.76
N ALA A 495 25.28 -9.11 -8.96
CA ALA A 495 24.88 -8.10 -9.94
C ALA A 495 23.90 -8.63 -11.00
N GLU A 496 23.68 -9.95 -11.06
CA GLU A 496 22.67 -10.61 -11.89
C GLU A 496 21.27 -10.50 -11.31
#